data_AF-A0A259DCZ5-F1
#
_entry.id   AF-A0A259DCZ5-F1
#
_cell.length_a   1.000
_cell.length_b   1.000
_cell.length_c   1.000
_cell.angle_alpha   90.00
_cell.angle_beta   90.00
_cell.angle_gamma   90.00
#
_symmetry.space_group_name_H-M   'P 1'
#
loop_
_entity.id
_entity.type
_entity.pdbx_description
1 polymer ?
#
loop_
_entity_poly.entity_id
_entity_poly.type
_entity_poly.pdbx_seq_one_letter_code
_entity_poly.pdbx_strand_id
1 'polypeptide(L)'
;MFEYNETLEQARQRNIHDALMEDIGTGDWTAMLVPSKPVHAQLIVRQGAVLCGVDWFEGTLKKLDPNAKVTWHYLEGDLMKADTKVCDIEADSRALLSAERPCINFLQTLSWTASIARQHVDAIKGVSPNPNGCAVLDTRKTIPGLRRAQKYA
;
A
#
# COMPACT_ATOMS: atom_id res chain seq x y z
N MET A 1 22.47 18.64 9.90
CA MET A 1 22.17 17.28 9.40
C MET A 1 21.36 16.59 10.51
N PHE A 2 20.35 15.77 10.20
CA PHE A 2 19.42 15.20 11.20
C PHE A 2 20.13 14.24 12.19
N GLU A 3 19.59 14.13 13.41
CA GLU A 3 20.19 13.31 14.50
C GLU A 3 19.87 11.82 14.38
N TYR A 4 18.82 11.45 13.67
CA TYR A 4 18.41 10.06 13.46
C TYR A 4 17.75 9.86 12.10
N ASN A 5 17.64 8.60 11.68
CA ASN A 5 16.90 8.24 10.47
C ASN A 5 15.44 7.91 10.84
N GLU A 6 14.49 8.48 10.10
CA GLU A 6 13.06 8.15 10.20
C GLU A 6 12.85 6.62 10.18
N THR A 7 12.04 6.09 11.09
CA THR A 7 11.69 4.66 11.13
C THR A 7 10.62 4.33 10.09
N LEU A 8 10.37 3.04 9.83
CA LEU A 8 9.27 2.64 8.94
C LEU A 8 7.91 3.08 9.48
N GLU A 9 7.71 2.96 10.79
CA GLU A 9 6.46 3.40 11.45
C GLU A 9 6.24 4.90 11.29
N GLN A 10 7.28 5.70 11.58
CA GLN A 10 7.20 7.16 11.47
C GLN A 10 6.89 7.58 10.03
N ALA A 11 7.57 6.96 9.06
CA ALA A 11 7.32 7.21 7.65
C ALA A 11 5.88 6.85 7.26
N ARG A 12 5.38 5.69 7.69
CA ARG A 12 4.02 5.24 7.42
C ARG A 12 2.97 6.18 7.97
N GLN A 13 3.08 6.57 9.25
CA GLN A 13 2.14 7.52 9.86
C GLN A 13 2.15 8.87 9.15
N ARG A 14 3.34 9.37 8.79
CA ARG A 14 3.48 10.60 8.00
C ARG A 14 2.85 10.45 6.61
N ASN A 15 3.14 9.36 5.90
CA ASN A 15 2.57 9.10 4.58
C ASN A 15 1.03 9.08 4.61
N ILE A 16 0.44 8.35 5.56
CA ILE A 16 -1.01 8.27 5.71
C ILE A 16 -1.60 9.65 6.02
N HIS A 17 -0.99 10.39 6.95
CA HIS A 17 -1.43 11.74 7.28
C HIS A 17 -1.39 12.65 6.06
N ASP A 18 -0.25 12.72 5.37
CA ASP A 18 -0.03 13.63 4.24
C ASP A 18 -1.01 13.30 3.10
N ALA A 19 -1.21 12.02 2.79
CA ALA A 19 -2.12 11.56 1.74
C ALA A 19 -3.60 11.86 2.04
N LEU A 20 -4.03 11.72 3.30
CA LEU A 20 -5.39 12.09 3.69
C LEU A 20 -5.58 13.61 3.73
N MET A 21 -4.56 14.34 4.19
CA MET A 21 -4.62 15.80 4.26
C MET A 21 -4.72 16.42 2.86
N GLU A 22 -3.92 15.94 1.90
CA GLU A 22 -3.95 16.47 0.53
C GLU A 22 -5.24 16.12 -0.22
N ASP A 23 -5.83 14.94 0.03
CA ASP A 23 -7.00 14.45 -0.70
C ASP A 23 -8.32 14.97 -0.10
N ILE A 24 -8.45 14.94 1.24
CA ILE A 24 -9.70 15.30 1.94
C ILE A 24 -9.70 16.77 2.37
N GLY A 25 -8.56 17.30 2.81
CA GLY A 25 -8.45 18.65 3.34
C GLY A 25 -9.49 18.94 4.45
N THR A 26 -10.41 19.87 4.18
CA THR A 26 -11.47 20.26 5.12
C THR A 26 -12.70 19.34 5.10
N GLY A 27 -12.80 18.43 4.12
CA GLY A 27 -13.87 17.45 4.03
C GLY A 27 -14.15 16.97 2.61
N ASP A 28 -14.63 15.72 2.51
CA ASP A 28 -15.16 15.14 1.28
C ASP A 28 -16.66 15.45 1.15
N TRP A 29 -16.97 16.52 0.41
CA TRP A 29 -18.34 16.97 0.19
C TRP A 29 -19.20 15.96 -0.57
N THR A 30 -18.57 15.11 -1.39
CA THR A 30 -19.30 14.11 -2.18
C THR A 30 -19.71 12.94 -1.30
N ALA A 31 -18.83 12.48 -0.42
CA ALA A 31 -19.17 11.48 0.58
C ALA A 31 -20.31 11.95 1.52
N MET A 32 -20.44 13.25 1.78
CA MET A 32 -21.56 13.77 2.58
C MET A 32 -22.94 13.57 1.94
N LEU A 33 -23.00 13.35 0.62
CA LEU A 33 -24.25 13.09 -0.11
C LEU A 33 -24.79 11.67 0.13
N VAL A 34 -23.96 10.74 0.62
CA VAL A 34 -24.39 9.38 0.95
C VAL A 34 -24.71 9.24 2.45
N PRO A 35 -25.64 8.34 2.85
CA PRO A 35 -25.93 8.11 4.27
C PRO A 35 -24.78 7.39 4.96
N SER A 36 -24.37 7.84 6.15
CA SER A 36 -23.42 7.10 7.00
C SER A 36 -24.08 5.82 7.50
N LYS A 37 -23.52 4.67 7.11
CA LYS A 37 -23.98 3.32 7.46
C LYS A 37 -22.89 2.30 7.11
N PRO A 38 -22.88 1.14 7.79
CA PRO A 38 -22.00 0.04 7.42
C PRO A 38 -22.28 -0.45 6.00
N VAL A 39 -21.21 -0.65 5.23
CA VAL A 39 -21.26 -1.21 3.88
C VAL A 39 -20.13 -2.22 3.70
N HIS A 40 -20.26 -3.02 2.63
CA HIS A 40 -19.26 -4.00 2.22
C HIS A 40 -18.72 -3.64 0.83
N ALA A 41 -17.40 -3.74 0.65
CA ALA A 41 -16.72 -3.55 -0.62
C ALA A 41 -15.62 -4.59 -0.87
N GLN A 42 -15.11 -4.63 -2.10
CA GLN A 42 -14.08 -5.57 -2.52
C GLN A 42 -13.01 -4.84 -3.32
N LEU A 43 -11.74 -5.14 -3.03
CA LEU A 43 -10.62 -4.72 -3.85
C LEU A 43 -10.25 -5.83 -4.82
N ILE A 44 -10.16 -5.50 -6.11
CA ILE A 44 -9.79 -6.45 -7.18
C ILE A 44 -8.50 -5.97 -7.83
N VAL A 45 -7.52 -6.86 -7.98
CA VAL A 45 -6.31 -6.57 -8.76
C VAL A 45 -6.60 -6.79 -10.23
N ARG A 46 -6.18 -5.89 -11.12
CA ARG A 46 -6.43 -6.00 -12.57
C ARG A 46 -5.26 -6.56 -13.37
N GLN A 47 -4.09 -6.65 -12.75
CA GLN A 47 -2.85 -7.13 -13.36
C GLN A 47 -2.09 -7.94 -12.32
N GLY A 48 -1.35 -8.97 -12.74
CA GLY A 48 -0.54 -9.74 -11.80
C GLY A 48 0.50 -8.84 -11.11
N ALA A 49 0.53 -8.84 -9.78
CA ALA A 49 1.41 -7.97 -9.00
C ALA A 49 1.71 -8.59 -7.63
N VAL A 50 2.90 -8.33 -7.10
CA VAL A 50 3.24 -8.66 -5.71
C VAL A 50 2.48 -7.70 -4.79
N LEU A 51 1.70 -8.23 -3.85
CA LEU A 51 1.00 -7.41 -2.87
C LEU A 51 2.02 -6.72 -1.98
N CYS A 52 2.01 -5.38 -1.99
CA CYS A 52 2.77 -4.61 -1.03
C CYS A 52 2.01 -3.36 -0.56
N GLY A 53 2.06 -3.10 0.75
CA GLY A 53 1.49 -1.90 1.37
C GLY A 53 0.22 -2.13 2.18
N VAL A 54 -0.02 -3.35 2.68
CA VAL A 54 -1.20 -3.69 3.51
C VAL A 54 -1.35 -2.71 4.68
N ASP A 55 -0.24 -2.41 5.37
CA ASP A 55 -0.29 -1.52 6.53
C ASP A 55 -0.62 -0.05 6.18
N TRP A 56 -0.26 0.42 4.99
CA TRP A 56 -0.65 1.76 4.52
C TRP A 56 -2.12 1.80 4.14
N PHE A 57 -2.62 0.73 3.51
CA PHE A 57 -4.03 0.59 3.17
C PHE A 57 -4.90 0.57 4.42
N GLU A 58 -4.60 -0.32 5.37
CA GLU A 58 -5.37 -0.42 6.61
C GLU A 58 -5.23 0.84 7.46
N GLY A 59 -4.03 1.41 7.55
CA GLY A 59 -3.80 2.62 8.34
C GLY A 59 -4.58 3.83 7.83
N THR A 60 -4.65 4.00 6.50
CA THR A 60 -5.46 5.04 5.86
C THR A 60 -6.95 4.86 6.15
N LEU A 61 -7.47 3.65 5.95
CA LEU A 61 -8.88 3.36 6.20
C LEU A 61 -9.24 3.54 7.69
N LYS A 62 -8.43 2.98 8.59
CA LYS A 62 -8.64 3.07 10.05
C LYS A 62 -8.51 4.48 10.59
N LYS A 63 -7.85 5.40 9.87
CA LYS A 63 -7.80 6.81 10.25
C LYS A 63 -9.16 7.49 10.09
N LEU A 64 -9.98 7.06 9.14
CA LEU A 64 -11.32 7.59 8.88
C LEU A 64 -12.43 6.77 9.55
N ASP A 65 -12.25 5.45 9.66
CA ASP A 65 -13.15 4.55 10.40
C ASP A 65 -12.36 3.57 11.26
N PRO A 66 -12.21 3.84 12.57
CA PRO A 66 -11.50 2.96 13.49
C PRO A 66 -12.11 1.56 13.63
N ASN A 67 -13.37 1.36 13.24
CA ASN A 67 -14.06 0.07 13.32
C ASN A 67 -14.00 -0.73 12.02
N ALA A 68 -13.37 -0.17 10.97
CA ALA A 68 -13.25 -0.84 9.69
C ALA A 68 -12.50 -2.18 9.79
N LYS A 69 -12.99 -3.17 9.06
CA LYS A 69 -12.39 -4.50 8.97
C LYS A 69 -11.99 -4.79 7.53
N VAL A 70 -10.77 -5.30 7.37
CA VAL A 70 -10.26 -5.75 6.08
C VAL A 70 -9.90 -7.22 6.21
N THR A 71 -10.45 -8.05 5.33
CA THR A 71 -10.13 -9.48 5.26
C THR A 71 -9.32 -9.72 3.99
N TRP A 72 -8.02 -9.94 4.15
CA TRP A 72 -7.09 -10.16 3.05
C TRP A 72 -7.10 -11.62 2.58
N HIS A 73 -7.07 -11.79 1.26
CA HIS A 73 -6.96 -13.10 0.59
C HIS A 73 -5.53 -13.43 0.15
N TYR A 74 -4.63 -12.48 0.30
CA TYR A 74 -3.20 -12.58 0.03
C TYR A 74 -2.42 -12.03 1.22
N LEU A 75 -1.26 -12.60 1.50
CA LEU A 75 -0.33 -12.06 2.48
C LEU A 75 0.58 -11.01 1.82
N GLU A 76 1.11 -10.10 2.62
CA GLU A 76 2.14 -9.16 2.18
C GLU A 76 3.31 -9.92 1.54
N GLY A 77 3.69 -9.53 0.32
CA GLY A 77 4.74 -10.19 -0.48
C GLY A 77 4.26 -11.33 -1.39
N ASP A 78 2.99 -11.73 -1.32
CA ASP A 78 2.40 -12.74 -2.21
C ASP A 78 2.22 -12.20 -3.63
N LEU A 79 2.33 -13.09 -4.62
CA LEU A 79 1.98 -12.78 -6.01
C LEU A 79 0.46 -12.91 -6.21
N MET A 80 -0.21 -11.78 -6.40
CA MET A 80 -1.61 -11.71 -6.77
C MET A 80 -1.81 -12.02 -8.26
N LYS A 81 -2.89 -12.72 -8.59
CA LYS A 81 -3.25 -13.05 -9.98
C LYS A 81 -4.21 -11.99 -10.51
N ALA A 82 -4.12 -11.66 -11.80
CA ALA A 82 -5.04 -10.71 -12.42
C ALA A 82 -6.52 -11.14 -12.22
N ASP A 83 -7.37 -10.14 -12.02
CA ASP A 83 -8.82 -10.25 -11.82
C ASP A 83 -9.24 -11.12 -10.63
N THR A 84 -8.38 -11.27 -9.62
CA THR A 84 -8.74 -11.88 -8.34
C THR A 84 -9.04 -10.83 -7.27
N LYS A 85 -9.82 -11.24 -6.28
CA LYS A 85 -10.11 -10.43 -5.10
C LYS A 85 -8.88 -10.39 -4.19
N VAL A 86 -8.45 -9.19 -3.84
CA VAL A 86 -7.34 -8.94 -2.92
C VAL A 86 -7.81 -8.95 -1.47
N CYS A 87 -8.90 -8.23 -1.18
CA CYS A 87 -9.52 -8.19 0.13
C CYS A 87 -11.02 -7.87 0.06
N ASP A 88 -11.75 -8.26 1.10
CA ASP A 88 -13.09 -7.80 1.44
C ASP A 88 -13.00 -6.72 2.54
N ILE A 89 -13.84 -5.70 2.46
CA ILE A 89 -13.81 -4.53 3.35
C ILE A 89 -15.19 -4.27 3.93
N GLU A 90 -15.27 -4.11 5.25
CA GLU A 90 -16.46 -3.66 5.97
C GLU A 90 -16.14 -2.35 6.70
N ALA A 91 -16.87 -1.27 6.39
CA ALA A 91 -16.62 0.06 6.95
C ALA A 91 -17.86 0.97 6.84
N ASP A 92 -17.84 2.13 7.49
CA ASP A 92 -18.78 3.22 7.20
C ASP A 92 -18.64 3.68 5.74
N SER A 93 -19.76 3.86 5.05
CA SER A 93 -19.75 4.21 3.63
C SER A 93 -19.07 5.54 3.29
N ARG A 94 -19.12 6.55 4.17
CA ARG A 94 -18.45 7.83 3.91
C ARG A 94 -16.95 7.69 4.07
N ALA A 95 -16.53 7.07 5.17
CA ALA A 95 -15.12 6.79 5.42
C ALA A 95 -14.52 5.92 4.33
N LEU A 96 -15.23 4.90 3.86
CA LEU A 96 -14.79 4.03 2.78
C LEU A 96 -14.58 4.80 1.47
N LEU A 97 -15.53 5.64 1.07
CA LEU A 97 -15.43 6.44 -0.16
C LEU A 97 -14.27 7.44 -0.09
N SER A 98 -14.10 8.13 1.05
CA SER A 98 -13.01 9.08 1.23
C SER A 98 -11.63 8.41 1.37
N ALA A 99 -11.57 7.19 1.92
CA ALA A 99 -10.31 6.45 2.03
C ALA A 99 -9.91 5.74 0.72
N GLU A 100 -10.85 5.51 -0.20
CA GLU A 100 -10.64 4.66 -1.38
C GLU A 100 -9.38 5.06 -2.17
N ARG A 101 -9.28 6.35 -2.54
CA ARG A 101 -8.21 6.83 -3.42
C ARG A 101 -6.84 6.78 -2.73
N PRO A 102 -6.65 7.31 -1.51
CA PRO A 102 -5.34 7.21 -0.85
C PRO A 102 -4.93 5.77 -0.55
N CYS A 103 -5.88 4.91 -0.14
CA CYS A 103 -5.65 3.48 0.09
C CYS A 103 -5.10 2.77 -1.17
N ILE A 104 -5.80 2.91 -2.29
CA ILE A 104 -5.39 2.29 -3.56
C ILE A 104 -4.09 2.91 -4.07
N ASN A 105 -3.88 4.21 -3.87
CA ASN A 105 -2.65 4.90 -4.28
C ASN A 105 -1.39 4.35 -3.60
N PHE A 106 -1.49 3.98 -2.31
CA PHE A 106 -0.38 3.30 -1.65
C PHE A 106 -0.16 1.90 -2.19
N LEU A 107 -1.21 1.07 -2.25
CA LEU A 107 -1.08 -0.30 -2.74
C LEU A 107 -0.52 -0.36 -4.15
N GLN A 108 -1.03 0.43 -5.09
CA GLN A 108 -0.56 0.41 -6.48
C GLN A 108 0.94 0.76 -6.57
N THR A 109 1.39 1.77 -5.81
CA THR A 109 2.77 2.28 -5.88
C THR A 109 3.76 1.29 -5.28
N LEU A 110 3.42 0.75 -4.11
CA LEU A 110 4.27 -0.19 -3.39
C LEU A 110 4.26 -1.56 -4.04
N SER A 111 3.08 -2.06 -4.43
CA SER A 111 2.96 -3.33 -5.16
C SER A 111 3.70 -3.30 -6.48
N TRP A 112 3.72 -2.17 -7.20
CA TRP A 112 4.52 -2.04 -8.41
C TRP A 112 6.02 -2.09 -8.12
N THR A 113 6.48 -1.36 -7.08
CA THR A 113 7.89 -1.39 -6.66
C THR A 113 8.33 -2.83 -6.32
N ALA A 114 7.54 -3.54 -5.53
CA ALA A 114 7.79 -4.93 -5.15
C ALA A 114 7.75 -5.89 -6.35
N SER A 115 6.84 -5.67 -7.30
CA SER A 115 6.73 -6.48 -8.52
C SER A 115 7.97 -6.35 -9.40
N ILE A 116 8.48 -5.14 -9.59
CA ILE A 116 9.71 -4.90 -10.35
C ILE A 116 10.93 -5.50 -9.62
N ALA A 117 11.00 -5.36 -8.29
CA ALA A 117 12.05 -5.99 -7.49
C ALA A 117 12.05 -7.53 -7.67
N ARG A 118 10.86 -8.16 -7.59
CA ARG A 118 10.71 -9.60 -7.84
C ARG A 118 11.18 -10.00 -9.24
N GLN A 119 10.81 -9.24 -10.28
CA GLN A 119 11.26 -9.51 -11.67
C GLN A 119 12.79 -9.52 -11.79
N HIS A 120 13.48 -8.57 -11.15
CA HIS A 120 14.95 -8.54 -11.15
C HIS A 120 15.56 -9.72 -10.38
N VAL A 121 15.01 -10.07 -9.22
CA VAL A 121 15.45 -11.24 -8.45
C VAL A 121 15.26 -12.53 -9.26
N ASP A 122 14.12 -12.67 -9.94
CA ASP A 122 13.82 -13.83 -10.77
C ASP A 122 14.76 -13.94 -11.98
N ALA A 123 15.09 -12.81 -12.62
CA ALA A 123 16.00 -12.77 -13.77
C ALA A 123 17.42 -13.22 -13.43
N ILE A 124 17.86 -13.08 -12.16
CA ILE A 124 19.20 -13.48 -11.73
C ILE A 124 19.26 -14.87 -11.05
N LYS A 125 18.14 -15.61 -11.03
CA LYS A 125 18.13 -16.97 -10.46
C LYS A 125 19.07 -17.89 -11.24
N GLY A 126 20.04 -18.48 -10.54
CA GLY A 126 20.94 -19.49 -11.09
C GLY A 126 22.04 -18.99 -12.04
N VAL A 127 22.17 -17.68 -12.26
CA VAL A 127 23.22 -17.14 -13.16
C VAL A 127 24.59 -16.97 -12.49
N SER A 128 24.65 -16.92 -11.15
CA SER A 128 25.90 -16.68 -10.45
C SER A 128 26.73 -17.97 -10.32
N PRO A 129 28.02 -17.96 -10.69
CA PRO A 129 28.94 -19.06 -10.37
C PRO A 129 29.36 -19.06 -8.88
N ASN A 130 28.99 -18.03 -8.12
CA ASN A 130 29.20 -17.99 -6.67
C ASN A 130 28.20 -18.93 -5.97
N PRO A 131 28.64 -19.87 -5.12
CA PRO A 131 27.75 -20.77 -4.38
C PRO A 131 26.79 -20.03 -3.43
N ASN A 132 27.11 -18.81 -3.01
CA ASN A 132 26.24 -17.95 -2.19
C ASN A 132 25.24 -17.14 -3.05
N GLY A 133 25.26 -17.30 -4.37
CA GLY A 133 24.37 -16.63 -5.30
C GLY A 133 24.75 -15.18 -5.62
N CYS A 134 23.76 -14.42 -6.08
CA CYS A 134 23.82 -12.98 -6.34
C CYS A 134 22.58 -12.32 -5.73
N ALA A 135 22.72 -11.12 -5.21
CA ALA A 135 21.64 -10.37 -4.56
C ALA A 135 21.35 -9.07 -5.31
N VAL A 136 20.07 -8.71 -5.40
CA VAL A 136 19.61 -7.41 -5.90
C VAL A 136 19.64 -6.42 -4.73
N LEU A 137 20.19 -5.23 -4.94
CA LEU A 137 20.24 -4.15 -3.95
C LEU A 137 19.54 -2.90 -4.48
N ASP A 138 18.92 -2.15 -3.56
CA ASP A 138 18.31 -0.85 -3.83
C ASP A 138 19.33 0.31 -3.82
N THR A 139 18.84 1.55 -4.02
CA THR A 139 19.69 2.74 -3.98
C THR A 139 19.07 3.93 -3.22
N ARG A 140 19.71 5.10 -3.33
CA ARG A 140 19.15 6.38 -2.86
C ARG A 140 18.16 7.04 -3.82
N LYS A 141 17.95 6.48 -5.00
CA LYS A 141 17.09 7.02 -6.06
C LYS A 141 15.64 6.57 -5.84
N THR A 142 15.00 7.16 -4.84
CA THR A 142 13.60 6.87 -4.45
C THR A 142 12.70 8.07 -4.68
N ILE A 143 11.39 7.84 -4.76
CA ILE A 143 10.39 8.92 -4.81
C ILE A 143 10.49 9.74 -3.51
N PRO A 144 10.54 11.09 -3.60
CA PRO A 144 10.54 11.96 -2.42
C PRO A 144 9.37 11.63 -1.47
N GLY A 145 9.63 11.58 -0.17
CA GLY A 145 8.62 11.25 0.84
C GLY A 145 8.32 9.76 1.01
N LEU A 146 8.67 8.90 0.05
CA LEU A 146 8.39 7.45 0.07
C LEU A 146 9.63 6.57 0.26
N ARG A 147 10.76 7.14 0.69
CA ARG A 147 12.03 6.40 0.79
C ARG A 147 11.95 5.14 1.65
N ARG A 148 11.29 5.20 2.82
CA ARG A 148 11.13 4.01 3.68
C ARG A 148 10.14 3.01 3.09
N ALA A 149 9.07 3.50 2.48
CA ALA A 149 8.06 2.67 1.83
C ALA A 149 8.65 1.88 0.65
N GLN A 150 9.46 2.52 -0.22
CA GLN A 150 10.13 1.84 -1.34
C GLN A 150 11.32 0.95 -0.96
N LYS A 151 11.82 1.06 0.28
CA LYS A 151 12.81 0.11 0.82
C LYS A 151 12.15 -1.11 1.46
N TYR A 152 10.89 -0.95 1.85
CA TYR A 152 10.06 -2.01 2.40
C TYR A 152 9.48 -2.88 1.27
N ALA A 153 9.01 -2.23 0.20
CA ALA A 153 8.57 -2.86 -1.05
C ALA A 153 9.74 -3.49 -1.82
#